data_AF-A0AAN7NPS3-F1
#
_entry.id   AF-A0AAN7NPS3-F1
#
_cell.length_a   1.000
_cell.length_b   1.000
_cell.length_c   1.000
_cell.angle_alpha   90.00
_cell.angle_beta   90.00
_cell.angle_gamma   90.00
#
_symmetry.space_group_name_H-M   'P 1'
#
loop_
_entity.id
_entity.type
_entity.pdbx_description
1 polymer ?
#
loop_
_entity_poly.entity_id
_entity_poly.type
_entity_poly.pdbx_seq_one_letter_code
_entity_poly.pdbx_strand_id
1 'polypeptide(L)'
;MVELLSEILSVVEIADNFYLCEGCTVPRWLLYELYTESCSPNSKYQVNSATFGKLVRLVFPGLGTRRLGTRGNTRYHYDGIAIKNNSSFYGRYYSLLSEKNYHRHRSPGEASSSACQPSTSAGTG
;
A
#
# COMPACT_ATOMS: atom_id res chain seq x y z
N MET A 1 -14.58 24.23 3.43
CA MET A 1 -15.67 23.30 3.79
C MET A 1 -15.76 22.15 2.79
N VAL A 2 -15.84 22.43 1.48
CA VAL A 2 -15.83 21.40 0.41
C VAL A 2 -14.59 20.48 0.39
N GLU A 3 -13.39 21.00 0.67
CA GLU A 3 -12.15 20.21 0.69
C GLU A 3 -12.08 19.19 1.84
N LEU A 4 -12.56 19.55 3.03
CA LEU A 4 -12.59 18.62 4.17
C LEU A 4 -13.62 17.49 3.95
N LEU A 5 -14.67 17.77 3.17
CA LEU A 5 -15.70 16.78 2.83
C LEU A 5 -15.15 15.71 1.87
N SER A 6 -14.32 16.07 0.89
CA SER A 6 -13.73 15.08 -0.03
C SER A 6 -12.79 14.12 0.69
N GLU A 7 -12.01 14.62 1.65
CA GLU A 7 -11.15 13.80 2.51
C GLU A 7 -11.94 12.79 3.35
N ILE A 8 -13.01 13.26 4.01
CA ILE A 8 -13.89 12.38 4.80
C ILE A 8 -14.55 11.34 3.89
N LEU A 9 -15.02 11.75 2.70
CA LEU A 9 -15.66 10.84 1.75
C LEU A 9 -14.72 9.70 1.30
N SER A 10 -13.46 9.99 1.00
CA SER A 10 -12.49 8.95 0.62
C SER A 10 -12.19 7.95 1.75
N VAL A 11 -12.18 8.38 3.02
CA VAL A 11 -12.05 7.46 4.16
C VAL A 11 -13.34 6.65 4.37
N VAL A 12 -14.51 7.25 4.13
CA VAL A 12 -15.79 6.54 4.17
C VAL A 12 -15.85 5.48 3.05
N GLU A 13 -15.34 5.78 1.85
CA GLU A 13 -15.24 4.79 0.77
C GLU A 13 -14.36 3.60 1.16
N ILE A 14 -13.25 3.84 1.84
CA ILE A 14 -12.45 2.78 2.45
C ILE A 14 -13.27 2.00 3.47
N ALA A 15 -14.04 2.68 4.34
CA ALA A 15 -14.90 2.03 5.31
C ALA A 15 -15.98 1.14 4.65
N ASP A 16 -16.56 1.59 3.55
CA ASP A 16 -17.62 0.89 2.83
C ASP A 16 -17.11 -0.36 2.09
N ASN A 17 -15.80 -0.41 1.78
CA ASN A 17 -15.18 -1.52 1.05
C ASN A 17 -14.56 -2.60 1.97
N PHE A 18 -14.43 -2.31 3.25
CA PHE A 18 -13.89 -3.22 4.25
C PHE A 18 -14.93 -3.51 5.33
N TYR A 19 -14.71 -4.55 6.13
CA TYR A 19 -15.58 -4.90 7.25
C TYR A 19 -14.76 -5.37 8.43
N LEU A 20 -15.33 -5.28 9.64
CA LEU A 20 -14.71 -5.81 10.84
C LEU A 20 -14.66 -7.35 10.78
N CYS A 21 -13.47 -7.90 10.93
CA CYS A 21 -13.21 -9.34 10.94
C CYS A 21 -12.17 -9.68 11.99
N GLU A 22 -12.55 -10.45 13.02
CA GLU A 22 -11.61 -10.92 14.03
C GLU A 22 -10.58 -11.90 13.42
N GLY A 23 -9.32 -11.75 13.82
CA GLY A 23 -8.23 -12.59 13.30
C GLY A 23 -7.75 -12.23 11.90
N CYS A 24 -8.46 -11.35 11.19
CA CYS A 24 -8.03 -10.81 9.90
C CYS A 24 -7.05 -9.64 10.08
N THR A 25 -6.04 -9.56 9.19
CA THR A 25 -5.10 -8.43 9.19
C THR A 25 -4.91 -7.85 7.79
N VAL A 26 -4.77 -6.53 7.73
CA VAL A 26 -4.52 -5.78 6.48
C VAL A 26 -3.24 -4.94 6.66
N PRO A 27 -2.27 -5.00 5.72
CA PRO A 27 -1.09 -4.15 5.80
C PRO A 27 -1.46 -2.66 5.77
N ARG A 28 -0.94 -1.85 6.70
CA ARG A 28 -1.29 -0.41 6.78
C ARG A 28 -0.93 0.36 5.51
N TRP A 29 0.20 0.01 4.90
CA TRP A 29 0.67 0.65 3.67
C TRP A 29 -0.30 0.40 2.51
N LEU A 30 -0.90 -0.79 2.44
CA LEU A 30 -1.81 -1.15 1.37
C LEU A 30 -3.11 -0.37 1.50
N LEU A 31 -3.67 -0.32 2.71
CA LEU A 31 -4.89 0.44 2.96
C LEU A 31 -4.70 1.94 2.68
N TYR A 32 -3.50 2.46 2.96
CA TYR A 32 -3.15 3.85 2.62
C TYR A 32 -3.02 4.05 1.10
N GLU A 33 -2.42 3.09 0.37
CA GLU A 33 -2.33 3.15 -1.10
C GLU A 33 -3.72 3.21 -1.74
N LEU A 34 -4.64 2.34 -1.31
CA LEU A 34 -6.03 2.36 -1.77
C LEU A 34 -6.69 3.71 -1.48
N TYR A 35 -6.48 4.26 -0.29
CA TYR A 35 -6.97 5.61 0.06
C TYR A 35 -6.43 6.68 -0.88
N THR A 36 -5.12 6.65 -1.18
CA THR A 36 -4.51 7.65 -2.06
C THR A 36 -5.00 7.52 -3.50
N GLU A 37 -5.28 6.31 -3.98
CA GLU A 37 -5.86 6.05 -5.30
C GLU A 37 -7.34 6.48 -5.39
N SER A 38 -8.09 6.41 -4.28
CA SER A 38 -9.48 6.91 -4.18
C SER A 38 -9.59 8.43 -4.09
N CYS A 39 -8.50 9.13 -3.76
CA CYS A 39 -8.51 10.59 -3.71
C CYS A 39 -8.59 11.19 -5.13
N SER A 40 -9.26 12.35 -5.26
CA SER A 40 -9.38 13.02 -6.55
C SER A 40 -8.00 13.45 -7.10
N PRO A 41 -7.78 13.47 -8.43
CA PRO A 41 -6.48 13.81 -9.04
C PRO A 41 -5.93 15.19 -8.68
N ASN A 42 -6.83 16.10 -8.28
CA ASN A 42 -6.49 17.47 -7.87
C ASN A 42 -6.44 17.65 -6.36
N SER A 43 -6.50 16.56 -5.59
CA SER A 43 -6.42 16.57 -4.12
C SER A 43 -5.01 17.00 -3.67
N LYS A 44 -4.79 18.31 -3.59
CA LYS A 44 -3.59 18.90 -2.99
C LYS A 44 -3.44 18.62 -1.49
N TYR A 45 -4.45 17.99 -0.88
CA TYR A 45 -4.60 17.84 0.57
C TYR A 45 -4.83 16.39 1.02
N GLN A 46 -4.24 15.40 0.32
CA GLN A 46 -4.22 14.03 0.85
C GLN A 46 -3.65 14.05 2.27
N VAL A 47 -4.40 13.49 3.22
CA VAL A 47 -3.94 13.48 4.60
C VAL A 47 -2.74 12.55 4.70
N ASN A 48 -1.72 12.97 5.44
CA ASN A 48 -0.56 12.12 5.64
C ASN A 48 -0.95 10.79 6.32
N SER A 49 -0.10 9.78 6.18
CA SER A 49 -0.33 8.43 6.74
C SER A 49 -0.69 8.44 8.24
N ALA A 50 -0.12 9.36 9.03
CA ALA A 50 -0.42 9.46 10.45
C ALA A 50 -1.85 9.94 10.72
N THR A 51 -2.31 10.94 9.96
CA THR A 51 -3.65 11.50 10.07
C THR A 51 -4.69 10.53 9.52
N PHE A 52 -4.41 9.90 8.37
CA PHE A 52 -5.21 8.80 7.85
C PHE A 52 -5.43 7.72 8.92
N GLY A 53 -4.37 7.29 9.61
CA GLY A 53 -4.48 6.28 10.65
C GLY A 53 -5.30 6.70 11.88
N LYS A 54 -5.49 8.00 12.12
CA LYS A 54 -6.46 8.50 13.11
C LYS A 54 -7.88 8.36 12.58
N LEU A 55 -8.13 8.78 11.34
CA LEU A 55 -9.45 8.72 10.71
C LEU A 55 -9.96 7.28 10.56
N VAL A 56 -9.11 6.36 10.14
CA VAL A 56 -9.44 4.92 10.02
C VAL A 56 -9.91 4.33 11.36
N ARG A 57 -9.33 4.76 12.49
CA ARG A 57 -9.77 4.31 13.82
C ARG A 57 -11.12 4.87 14.24
N LEU A 58 -11.54 6.01 13.67
CA LEU A 58 -12.87 6.56 13.92
C LEU A 58 -13.94 5.76 13.18
N VAL A 59 -13.65 5.30 11.96
CA VAL A 59 -14.60 4.53 11.14
C VAL A 59 -14.59 3.02 11.41
N PHE A 60 -13.53 2.49 12.02
CA PHE A 60 -13.45 1.10 12.49
C PHE A 60 -13.22 1.05 14.01
N PRO A 61 -14.31 1.07 14.81
CA PRO A 61 -14.21 0.91 16.25
C PRO A 61 -13.53 -0.42 16.62
N GLY A 62 -12.59 -0.39 17.55
CA GLY A 62 -11.86 -1.58 18.00
C GLY A 62 -10.73 -2.03 17.07
N LEU A 63 -10.38 -1.25 16.04
CA LEU A 63 -9.29 -1.58 15.13
C LEU A 63 -7.94 -1.71 15.88
N GLY A 64 -7.40 -2.91 15.83
CA GLY A 64 -6.13 -3.24 16.47
C GLY A 64 -4.91 -2.82 15.64
N THR A 65 -3.73 -3.09 16.19
CA THR A 65 -2.46 -2.90 15.50
C THR A 65 -1.53 -4.05 15.81
N ARG A 66 -0.99 -4.68 14.77
CA ARG A 66 0.00 -5.74 14.90
C ARG A 66 1.26 -5.41 14.10
N ARG A 67 2.40 -5.92 14.55
CA ARG A 67 3.66 -5.94 13.81
C ARG A 67 3.92 -7.36 13.34
N LEU A 68 3.90 -7.59 12.04
CA LEU A 68 4.03 -8.94 11.44
C LEU A 68 5.25 -9.01 10.52
N GLY A 69 5.92 -10.16 10.49
CA GLY A 69 7.10 -10.43 9.66
C GLY A 69 8.25 -11.08 10.44
N THR A 70 9.36 -11.35 9.75
CA THR A 70 10.58 -11.88 10.36
C THR A 70 11.43 -10.76 10.99
N ARG A 71 12.41 -11.11 11.83
CA ARG A 71 13.36 -10.16 12.41
C ARG A 71 13.98 -9.28 11.30
N GLY A 72 13.95 -7.96 11.49
CA GLY A 72 14.43 -6.99 10.49
C GLY A 72 13.44 -6.66 9.36
N ASN A 73 12.36 -7.44 9.18
CA ASN A 73 11.37 -7.26 8.12
C ASN A 73 9.93 -7.11 8.64
N THR A 74 9.75 -6.75 9.91
CA THR A 74 8.42 -6.53 10.49
C THR A 74 7.77 -5.27 9.91
N ARG A 75 6.49 -5.34 9.54
CA ARG A 75 5.68 -4.20 9.08
C ARG A 75 4.43 -4.04 9.95
N TYR A 76 3.84 -2.85 9.91
CA TYR A 76 2.61 -2.55 10.65
C TYR A 76 1.37 -2.98 9.86
N HIS A 77 0.45 -3.62 10.56
CA HIS A 77 -0.84 -4.07 10.05
C HIS A 77 -1.95 -3.48 10.91
N TYR A 78 -3.08 -3.19 10.28
CA TYR A 78 -4.36 -3.12 10.97
C TYR A 78 -4.86 -4.53 11.24
N ASP A 79 -5.41 -4.72 12.43
CA ASP A 79 -5.93 -5.99 12.91
C ASP A 79 -7.42 -5.82 13.20
N GLY A 80 -8.23 -6.79 12.80
CA GLY A 80 -9.68 -6.72 12.98
C GLY A 80 -10.45 -6.26 11.74
N ILE A 81 -9.84 -6.21 10.54
CA ILE A 81 -10.54 -5.86 9.29
C ILE A 81 -10.16 -6.78 8.13
N ALA A 82 -11.08 -6.91 7.16
CA ALA A 82 -10.88 -7.58 5.89
C ALA A 82 -11.60 -6.85 4.75
N ILE A 83 -11.15 -7.07 3.51
CA ILE A 83 -11.80 -6.54 2.31
C ILE A 83 -13.08 -7.34 1.99
N LYS A 84 -14.14 -6.66 1.56
CA LYS A 84 -15.38 -7.33 1.12
C LYS A 84 -15.17 -7.98 -0.26
N ASN A 85 -15.74 -9.16 -0.47
CA ASN A 85 -15.60 -9.88 -1.75
C ASN A 85 -16.24 -9.13 -2.94
N ASN A 86 -17.25 -8.32 -2.69
CA ASN A 86 -17.92 -7.47 -3.69
C ASN A 86 -17.39 -6.02 -3.72
N SER A 87 -16.25 -5.76 -3.07
CA SER A 87 -15.61 -4.45 -3.06
C SER A 87 -15.12 -4.06 -4.47
N SER A 88 -15.26 -2.78 -4.82
CA SER A 88 -14.62 -2.22 -6.01
C SER A 88 -13.09 -2.28 -5.93
N PHE A 89 -12.52 -2.31 -4.72
CA PHE A 89 -11.09 -2.44 -4.50
C PHE A 89 -10.57 -3.88 -4.55
N TYR A 90 -11.44 -4.89 -4.63
CA TYR A 90 -11.04 -6.30 -4.46
C TYR A 90 -9.91 -6.72 -5.41
N GLY A 91 -10.04 -6.42 -6.71
CA GLY A 91 -8.99 -6.71 -7.69
C GLY A 91 -7.67 -6.00 -7.37
N ARG A 92 -7.72 -4.68 -7.15
CA ARG A 92 -6.53 -3.87 -6.87
C ARG A 92 -5.84 -4.26 -5.56
N TYR A 93 -6.61 -4.58 -4.52
CA TYR A 93 -6.12 -5.07 -3.24
C TYR A 93 -5.24 -6.30 -3.40
N TYR A 94 -5.68 -7.31 -4.15
CA TYR A 94 -4.89 -8.52 -4.38
C TYR A 94 -3.70 -8.29 -5.32
N SER A 95 -3.81 -7.39 -6.30
CA SER A 95 -2.66 -6.95 -7.11
C SER A 95 -1.57 -6.31 -6.24
N LEU A 96 -1.92 -5.37 -5.35
CA LEU A 96 -0.96 -4.74 -4.45
C LEU A 96 -0.28 -5.76 -3.52
N LEU A 97 -1.06 -6.73 -3.00
CA LEU A 97 -0.49 -7.82 -2.20
C LEU A 97 0.53 -8.64 -2.99
N SER A 98 0.27 -8.95 -4.27
CA SER A 98 1.20 -9.75 -5.08
C SER A 98 2.47 -8.97 -5.43
N GLU A 99 2.34 -7.72 -5.86
CA GLU A 99 3.46 -6.83 -6.24
C GLU A 99 4.53 -6.74 -5.14
N LYS A 100 4.13 -6.57 -3.87
CA LYS A 100 5.08 -6.51 -2.76
C LYS A 100 5.71 -7.85 -2.40
N ASN A 101 5.07 -8.98 -2.70
CA ASN A 101 5.69 -10.29 -2.50
C ASN A 101 6.81 -10.54 -3.53
N TYR A 102 6.69 -10.03 -4.77
CA TYR A 102 7.78 -10.10 -5.76
C TYR A 102 9.03 -9.33 -5.31
N HIS A 103 8.86 -8.13 -4.77
CA HIS A 103 9.99 -7.34 -4.24
C HIS A 103 10.62 -7.97 -2.99
N ARG A 104 9.88 -8.81 -2.25
CA ARG A 104 10.41 -9.54 -1.09
C ARG A 104 11.27 -10.74 -1.48
N HIS A 105 11.09 -11.30 -2.69
CA HIS A 105 11.87 -12.42 -3.21
C HIS A 105 13.07 -12.01 -4.08
N ARG A 106 13.21 -10.73 -4.43
CA ARG A 106 14.42 -10.23 -5.09
C ARG A 106 15.49 -9.98 -4.04
N SER A 107 16.35 -10.99 -3.81
CA SER A 107 17.61 -10.79 -3.10
C SER A 107 18.40 -9.64 -3.75
N PRO A 108 18.95 -8.67 -3.00
CA PRO A 108 19.92 -7.72 -3.54
C PRO A 108 21.24 -8.47 -3.74
N GLY A 109 21.39 -9.12 -4.89
CA GLY A 109 22.53 -9.99 -5.14
C GLY A 109 22.53 -10.62 -6.52
N GLU A 110 22.28 -9.83 -7.55
CA GLU A 110 22.75 -10.13 -8.92
C GLU A 110 22.95 -8.79 -9.62
N ALA A 111 24.12 -8.20 -9.39
CA ALA A 111 24.68 -7.27 -10.35
C ALA A 111 24.73 -8.01 -11.69
N SER A 112 24.15 -7.42 -12.72
CA SER A 112 24.13 -7.94 -14.08
C SER A 112 25.55 -8.01 -14.62
N SER A 113 26.26 -9.09 -14.30
CA SER A 113 27.53 -9.46 -14.91
C SER A 113 27.22 -10.22 -16.21
N SER A 114 27.26 -9.51 -17.33
CA SER A 114 27.80 -10.02 -18.60
C SER A 114 27.42 -9.06 -19.73
N ALA A 115 28.42 -8.35 -20.24
CA ALA A 115 28.79 -8.40 -21.65
C ALA A 115 30.05 -7.55 -21.82
N CYS A 116 31.18 -8.24 -21.97
CA CYS A 116 32.41 -7.67 -22.48
C CYS A 116 32.09 -6.96 -23.81
N GLN A 117 32.40 -5.66 -23.92
CA GLN A 117 32.36 -5.00 -25.22
C GLN A 117 33.62 -5.38 -26.00
N PRO A 118 33.50 -5.87 -27.25
CA PRO A 118 34.63 -6.03 -28.14
C PRO A 118 35.14 -4.65 -28.58
N SER A 119 36.45 -4.47 -28.49
CA SER A 119 37.21 -3.38 -29.10
C SER A 119 37.01 -3.35 -30.61
N THR A 120 36.70 -2.16 -31.15
CA THR A 120 36.89 -1.85 -32.57
C THR A 120 37.83 -0.65 -32.71
N SER A 121 38.73 -0.80 -33.68
CA SER A 121 39.90 0.00 -34.00
C SER A 121 39.62 1.10 -35.03
N ALA A 122 40.29 2.25 -34.88
CA ALA A 122 40.79 3.17 -35.94
C ALA A 122 41.46 4.35 -35.18
N GLY A 123 42.66 4.86 -35.45
CA GLY A 123 43.47 4.90 -36.64
C GLY A 123 43.77 6.38 -36.97
N THR A 124 45.06 6.73 -37.05
CA THR A 124 45.68 7.90 -37.72
C THR A 124 45.91 9.19 -36.91
N GLY A 125 47.18 9.63 -36.93
CA GLY A 125 47.68 10.91 -36.41
C GLY A 125 49.16 10.82 -36.08
#